data_AF-F0SQE3-F1
#
_entry.id   AF-F0SQE3-F1
#
_cell.length_a   1.000
_cell.length_b   1.000
_cell.length_c   1.000
_cell.angle_alpha   90.00
_cell.angle_beta   90.00
_cell.angle_gamma   90.00
#
_symmetry.space_group_name_H-M   'P 1'
#
loop_
_entity.id
_entity.type
_entity.pdbx_description
1 polymer ?
#
loop_
_entity_poly.entity_id
_entity_poly.type
_entity_poly.pdbx_seq_one_letter_code
_entity_poly.pdbx_strand_id
1 'polypeptide(L)'
;MRAFLFSNIVLTLLGASVYAAEPERSSSKPAEGTPVFLTANDLSIATGQPSLVLMSSVSTHIPVWSLSGGTPGQSVSGVAPGFSDEYDAVKVEIVVTSNDKTTNPEFTDAYRVHLSQLVDHEPFTSRYRLGKPVQTALPAGPLHTRTILLESYYEIVPDAPLMVRIQREPALPEDTFTRPTGLAAVKVTPLKAPASAHVVQDVPGYNSWPMIQAIGDTLVCTYSRGSAHTIGEDARAVYARTSTDGGKTWTAESTVADTPGYGEVPVGKGLDADGAMLLWVRRVGKTWGHDLYRSEDGVHFTLLATPELEARPVQITDVFSVPEVGLMCLWFGGSYQKDNSHNWGLMTSDDNGRTWTQRTIESGLTHEDWPTEPAAVYLGDGRILGIARTESGTSQFQMISTDAGQTWTRSRTNISDIRASTPSLIYDAETGLLSNYYYDRGRGILRSRVVDADFIFNRPQSWPGSQAVAIGSTVAFDSGNANATFIGDTHYISFYSGKAPDTSVMVSELPAPQAAE
;
A
#
# COMPACT_ATOMS: atom_id res chain seq x y z
N MET A 1 67.09 22.33 -77.29
CA MET A 1 66.29 22.84 -78.44
C MET A 1 64.82 22.65 -78.08
N ARG A 2 64.00 23.70 -78.18
CA ARG A 2 62.60 23.78 -77.74
C ARG A 2 61.67 22.82 -78.50
N ALA A 3 60.64 22.26 -77.85
CA ALA A 3 59.20 22.41 -78.19
C ALA A 3 58.25 21.42 -77.45
N PHE A 4 57.23 22.01 -76.79
CA PHE A 4 55.79 21.67 -76.69
C PHE A 4 55.22 20.26 -76.30
N LEU A 5 54.58 20.27 -75.11
CA LEU A 5 53.19 19.91 -74.72
C LEU A 5 52.55 18.48 -74.86
N PHE A 6 52.13 17.98 -73.68
CA PHE A 6 50.99 17.11 -73.23
C PHE A 6 50.80 15.68 -73.75
N SER A 7 50.73 14.69 -72.83
CA SER A 7 49.46 14.23 -72.22
C SER A 7 49.63 13.10 -71.18
N ASN A 8 48.74 13.13 -70.16
CA ASN A 8 48.21 12.05 -69.31
C ASN A 8 49.15 11.12 -68.49
N ILE A 9 49.10 11.35 -67.17
CA ILE A 9 49.60 10.46 -66.12
C ILE A 9 48.50 9.46 -65.78
N VAL A 10 48.79 8.17 -65.96
CA VAL A 10 48.04 7.04 -65.37
C VAL A 10 48.76 6.64 -64.10
N LEU A 11 48.12 6.81 -62.94
CA LEU A 11 48.64 6.35 -61.65
C LEU A 11 47.94 5.04 -61.30
N THR A 12 48.71 3.95 -61.30
CA THR A 12 48.27 2.60 -60.94
C THR A 12 48.18 2.48 -59.41
N LEU A 13 46.97 2.18 -58.91
CA LEU A 13 46.74 1.83 -57.50
C LEU A 13 47.29 0.43 -57.19
N LEU A 14 48.17 0.35 -56.19
CA LEU A 14 48.52 -0.89 -55.50
C LEU A 14 47.87 -0.89 -54.12
N GLY A 15 47.15 -1.98 -53.84
CA GLY A 15 46.34 -2.16 -52.65
C GLY A 15 47.16 -2.40 -51.38
N ALA A 16 46.69 -1.81 -50.30
CA ALA A 16 46.96 -2.26 -48.93
C ALA A 16 45.60 -2.40 -48.24
N SER A 17 45.25 -3.64 -47.90
CA SER A 17 44.10 -4.01 -47.09
C SER A 17 44.34 -3.55 -45.65
N VAL A 18 43.67 -2.46 -45.25
CA VAL A 18 43.55 -2.06 -43.85
C VAL A 18 42.19 -2.56 -43.38
N TYR A 19 42.19 -3.57 -42.51
CA TYR A 19 41.02 -3.93 -41.72
C TYR A 19 40.63 -2.71 -40.88
N ALA A 20 39.51 -2.07 -41.22
CA ALA A 20 38.88 -1.12 -40.33
C ALA A 20 38.26 -1.91 -39.18
N ALA A 21 38.79 -1.73 -37.96
CA ALA A 21 38.13 -2.19 -36.75
C ALA A 21 36.79 -1.45 -36.64
N GLU A 22 35.70 -2.21 -36.56
CA GLU A 22 34.41 -1.68 -36.14
C GLU A 22 34.57 -1.06 -34.74
N PRO A 23 33.97 0.10 -34.46
CA PRO A 23 33.90 0.57 -33.09
C PRO A 23 33.00 -0.43 -32.35
N GLU A 24 33.59 -1.24 -31.46
CA GLU A 24 32.86 -1.94 -30.42
C GLU A 24 31.95 -0.91 -29.75
N ARG A 25 30.63 -1.02 -29.96
CA ARG A 25 29.67 -0.47 -29.02
C ARG A 25 29.95 -1.19 -27.72
N SER A 26 30.75 -0.57 -26.87
CA SER A 26 30.77 -0.84 -25.45
C SER A 26 29.33 -0.68 -24.96
N SER A 27 28.57 -1.77 -24.96
CA SER A 27 27.39 -1.91 -24.13
C SER A 27 27.91 -1.88 -22.70
N SER A 28 28.08 -0.67 -22.16
CA SER A 28 28.21 -0.50 -20.73
C SER A 28 26.98 -1.16 -20.13
N LYS A 29 27.15 -2.33 -19.51
CA LYS A 29 26.11 -2.89 -18.65
C LYS A 29 25.70 -1.76 -17.70
N PRO A 30 24.40 -1.42 -17.61
CA PRO A 30 23.97 -0.43 -16.63
C PRO A 30 24.52 -0.85 -15.26
N ALA A 31 25.03 0.13 -14.50
CA ALA A 31 25.54 -0.11 -13.16
C ALA A 31 24.46 -0.79 -12.30
N GLU A 32 24.88 -1.64 -11.35
CA GLU A 32 23.98 -2.32 -10.40
C GLU A 32 22.89 -1.37 -9.88
N GLY A 33 21.63 -1.81 -9.96
CA GLY A 33 20.47 -1.12 -9.39
C GLY A 33 19.98 0.08 -10.20
N THR A 34 20.57 0.34 -11.37
CA THR A 34 20.19 1.50 -12.19
C THR A 34 18.82 1.28 -12.83
N PRO A 35 17.87 2.21 -12.68
CA PRO A 35 16.60 2.15 -13.41
C PRO A 35 16.79 2.11 -14.92
N VAL A 36 15.99 1.28 -15.60
CA VAL A 36 15.88 1.28 -17.06
C VAL A 36 14.85 2.33 -17.46
N PHE A 37 15.22 3.19 -18.40
CA PHE A 37 14.30 4.16 -19.01
C PHE A 37 13.94 3.73 -20.43
N LEU A 38 12.65 3.55 -20.69
CA LEU A 38 12.10 3.45 -22.03
C LEU A 38 11.61 4.85 -22.41
N THR A 39 12.32 5.51 -23.32
CA THR A 39 11.91 6.80 -23.88
C THR A 39 10.72 6.62 -24.82
N ALA A 40 10.06 7.69 -25.23
CA ALA A 40 8.98 7.60 -26.21
C ALA A 40 9.39 6.88 -27.52
N ASN A 41 10.68 6.91 -27.90
CA ASN A 41 11.18 6.21 -29.09
C ASN A 41 11.41 4.71 -28.88
N ASP A 42 11.48 4.25 -27.62
CA ASP A 42 11.59 2.84 -27.26
C ASP A 42 10.22 2.16 -27.13
N LEU A 43 9.14 2.94 -27.33
CA LEU A 43 7.76 2.49 -27.22
C LEU A 43 7.09 2.46 -28.60
N SER A 44 6.14 1.53 -28.77
CA SER A 44 5.30 1.41 -29.95
C SER A 44 3.82 1.35 -29.59
N ILE A 45 2.94 1.64 -30.54
CA ILE A 45 1.49 1.49 -30.35
C ILE A 45 1.18 0.03 -30.00
N ALA A 46 0.45 -0.17 -28.90
CA ALA A 46 -0.08 -1.47 -28.51
C ALA A 46 -1.57 -1.59 -28.86
N THR A 47 -2.37 -0.56 -28.55
CA THR A 47 -3.80 -0.52 -28.91
C THR A 47 -4.27 0.91 -29.17
N GLY A 48 -5.35 1.04 -29.94
CA GLY A 48 -5.96 2.34 -30.25
C GLY A 48 -5.14 3.14 -31.27
N GLN A 49 -5.25 4.47 -31.20
CA GLN A 49 -4.60 5.40 -32.12
C GLN A 49 -3.86 6.53 -31.37
N PRO A 50 -2.94 6.22 -30.42
CA PRO A 50 -2.05 7.24 -29.86
C PRO A 50 -1.05 7.71 -30.93
N SER A 51 -0.46 8.89 -30.73
CA SER A 51 0.50 9.46 -31.70
C SER A 51 1.81 9.85 -31.04
N LEU A 52 2.94 9.48 -31.66
CA LEU A 52 4.25 9.96 -31.27
C LEU A 52 4.43 11.38 -31.83
N VAL A 53 4.59 12.36 -30.94
CA VAL A 53 4.68 13.78 -31.30
C VAL A 53 5.88 14.43 -30.61
N LEU A 54 6.40 15.49 -31.23
CA LEU A 54 7.44 16.31 -30.62
C LEU A 54 6.81 17.47 -29.85
N MET A 55 6.69 17.32 -28.52
CA MET A 55 6.20 18.41 -27.67
C MET A 55 7.30 19.45 -27.52
N SER A 56 7.00 20.69 -27.92
CA SER A 56 8.00 21.76 -28.06
C SER A 56 7.60 23.03 -27.33
N SER A 57 8.56 23.67 -26.67
CA SER A 57 8.42 25.02 -26.10
C SER A 57 9.76 25.74 -26.09
N VAL A 58 9.80 26.94 -26.67
CA VAL A 58 11.05 27.71 -26.89
C VAL A 58 12.08 26.82 -27.59
N SER A 59 13.20 26.49 -26.93
CA SER A 59 14.28 25.64 -27.47
C SER A 59 14.24 24.20 -26.94
N THR A 60 13.22 23.84 -26.16
CA THR A 60 13.07 22.51 -25.57
C THR A 60 12.12 21.68 -26.42
N HIS A 61 12.56 20.48 -26.80
CA HIS A 61 11.81 19.55 -27.64
C HIS A 61 11.88 18.14 -27.04
N ILE A 62 10.74 17.56 -26.71
CA ILE A 62 10.64 16.25 -26.04
C ILE A 62 9.69 15.36 -26.85
N PRO A 63 10.16 14.21 -27.37
CA PRO A 63 9.28 13.20 -27.94
C PRO A 63 8.35 12.62 -26.88
N VAL A 64 7.05 12.58 -27.16
CA VAL A 64 6.04 12.03 -26.25
C VAL A 64 4.99 11.23 -27.04
N TRP A 65 4.44 10.21 -26.42
CA TRP A 65 3.22 9.57 -26.90
C TRP A 65 1.99 10.33 -26.41
N SER A 66 1.29 10.99 -27.32
CA SER A 66 0.01 11.67 -27.05
C SER A 66 -1.11 10.63 -26.90
N LEU A 67 -1.63 10.52 -25.68
CA LEU A 67 -2.73 9.64 -25.28
C LEU A 67 -4.01 10.47 -25.08
N SER A 68 -5.10 10.05 -25.72
CA SER A 68 -6.39 10.76 -25.68
C SER A 68 -7.02 10.76 -24.28
N GLY A 69 -7.53 11.92 -23.87
CA GLY A 69 -8.41 12.06 -22.70
C GLY A 69 -9.89 11.86 -22.99
N GLY A 70 -10.26 11.64 -24.26
CA GLY A 70 -11.66 11.47 -24.68
C GLY A 70 -11.93 10.13 -25.39
N THR A 71 -10.91 9.29 -25.58
CA THR A 71 -11.03 8.03 -26.33
C THR A 71 -10.39 6.90 -25.54
N PRO A 72 -11.20 5.98 -24.98
CA PRO A 72 -10.69 4.83 -24.23
C PRO A 72 -9.85 3.87 -25.07
N GLY A 73 -9.03 3.06 -24.39
CA GLY A 73 -8.32 1.94 -25.00
C GLY A 73 -7.04 2.29 -25.77
N GLN A 74 -6.51 3.51 -25.62
CA GLN A 74 -5.22 3.88 -26.18
C GLN A 74 -4.07 3.44 -25.27
N SER A 75 -3.09 2.75 -25.83
CA SER A 75 -1.92 2.31 -25.09
C SER A 75 -0.68 2.17 -25.97
N VAL A 76 0.47 2.26 -25.33
CA VAL A 76 1.78 2.01 -25.94
C VAL A 76 2.55 0.99 -25.10
N SER A 77 3.48 0.27 -25.73
CA SER A 77 4.28 -0.75 -25.07
C SER A 77 5.75 -0.68 -25.46
N GLY A 78 6.62 -1.10 -24.56
CA GLY A 78 8.02 -1.35 -24.85
C GLY A 78 8.53 -2.57 -24.09
N VAL A 79 9.79 -2.90 -24.34
CA VAL A 79 10.46 -4.05 -23.73
C VAL A 79 11.64 -3.54 -22.91
N ALA A 80 11.59 -3.75 -21.60
CA ALA A 80 12.76 -3.62 -20.75
C ALA A 80 13.58 -4.93 -20.81
N PRO A 81 14.92 -4.85 -20.74
CA PRO A 81 15.74 -6.05 -20.65
C PRO A 81 15.40 -6.84 -19.38
N GLY A 82 15.78 -8.11 -19.35
CA GLY A 82 15.78 -8.87 -18.11
C GLY A 82 16.74 -8.28 -17.08
N PHE A 83 16.46 -8.56 -15.82
CA PHE A 83 17.30 -8.14 -14.69
C PHE A 83 17.96 -9.38 -14.08
N SER A 84 19.15 -9.21 -13.48
CA SER A 84 19.88 -10.31 -12.85
C SER A 84 19.09 -10.92 -11.69
N ASP A 85 19.54 -12.10 -11.26
CA ASP A 85 19.04 -12.85 -10.10
C ASP A 85 19.26 -12.17 -8.74
N GLU A 86 19.94 -11.03 -8.72
CA GLU A 86 20.06 -10.15 -7.54
C GLU A 86 18.79 -9.37 -7.22
N TYR A 87 17.83 -9.33 -8.15
CA TYR A 87 16.57 -8.60 -8.01
C TYR A 87 15.38 -9.55 -8.09
N ASP A 88 14.45 -9.37 -7.17
CA ASP A 88 13.25 -10.21 -7.06
C ASP A 88 12.04 -9.57 -7.72
N ALA A 89 12.05 -8.25 -7.90
CA ALA A 89 10.93 -7.51 -8.44
C ALA A 89 11.34 -6.24 -9.18
N VAL A 90 10.35 -5.57 -9.76
CA VAL A 90 10.47 -4.21 -10.30
C VAL A 90 9.35 -3.32 -9.77
N LYS A 91 9.62 -2.01 -9.70
CA LYS A 91 8.58 -0.97 -9.74
C LYS A 91 8.57 -0.27 -11.10
N VAL A 92 7.40 0.20 -11.50
CA VAL A 92 7.17 0.88 -12.77
C VAL A 92 6.56 2.25 -12.52
N GLU A 93 7.27 3.27 -12.97
CA GLU A 93 6.88 4.67 -12.94
C GLU A 93 6.74 5.19 -14.37
N ILE A 94 5.87 6.16 -14.60
CA ILE A 94 5.76 6.88 -15.87
C ILE A 94 6.02 8.36 -15.67
N VAL A 95 6.62 9.00 -16.67
CA VAL A 95 6.78 10.45 -16.74
C VAL A 95 5.80 11.00 -17.76
N VAL A 96 4.86 11.81 -17.30
CA VAL A 96 3.82 12.43 -18.14
C VAL A 96 3.93 13.94 -18.13
N THR A 97 3.47 14.57 -19.20
CA THR A 97 3.41 16.03 -19.36
C THR A 97 2.23 16.41 -20.27
N SER A 98 1.83 17.67 -20.29
CA SER A 98 0.83 18.21 -21.20
C SER A 98 1.23 19.60 -21.65
N ASN A 99 1.00 19.95 -22.90
CA ASN A 99 1.17 21.31 -23.41
C ASN A 99 -0.15 22.11 -23.45
N ASP A 100 -1.24 21.50 -22.97
CA ASP A 100 -2.54 22.14 -22.95
C ASP A 100 -2.59 23.21 -21.86
N LYS A 101 -3.00 24.43 -22.22
CA LYS A 101 -3.03 25.57 -21.29
C LYS A 101 -4.11 25.44 -20.21
N THR A 102 -5.04 24.48 -20.32
CA THR A 102 -6.12 24.28 -19.36
C THR A 102 -5.78 23.30 -18.24
N THR A 103 -4.52 22.82 -18.14
CA THR A 103 -4.06 22.02 -17.01
C THR A 103 -4.28 22.75 -15.69
N ASN A 104 -4.88 22.08 -14.72
CA ASN A 104 -5.19 22.62 -13.40
C ASN A 104 -5.28 21.47 -12.38
N PRO A 105 -4.89 21.64 -11.10
CA PRO A 105 -5.04 20.63 -10.05
C PRO A 105 -6.47 20.16 -9.76
N GLU A 106 -7.49 20.87 -10.24
CA GLU A 106 -8.90 20.43 -10.20
C GLU A 106 -9.19 19.27 -11.17
N PHE A 107 -8.32 19.07 -12.17
CA PHE A 107 -8.42 17.95 -13.09
C PHE A 107 -7.44 16.84 -12.71
N THR A 108 -7.81 15.63 -13.11
CA THR A 108 -7.09 14.38 -12.90
C THR A 108 -7.00 13.62 -14.20
N ASP A 109 -5.91 12.86 -14.36
CA ASP A 109 -5.80 11.83 -15.37
C ASP A 109 -5.40 10.50 -14.71
N ALA A 110 -5.82 9.39 -15.33
CA ALA A 110 -5.62 8.06 -14.77
C ALA A 110 -4.90 7.15 -15.76
N TYR A 111 -3.90 6.43 -15.27
CA TYR A 111 -3.13 5.47 -16.07
C TYR A 111 -3.07 4.14 -15.36
N ARG A 112 -2.89 3.07 -16.13
CA ARG A 112 -2.54 1.75 -15.59
C ARG A 112 -1.41 1.13 -16.40
N VAL A 113 -0.73 0.19 -15.76
CA VAL A 113 0.30 -0.63 -16.39
C VAL A 113 -0.22 -2.05 -16.63
N HIS A 114 0.23 -2.64 -17.73
CA HIS A 114 0.13 -4.06 -18.04
C HIS A 114 1.55 -4.61 -18.08
N LEU A 115 1.81 -5.67 -17.31
CA LEU A 115 3.12 -6.31 -17.23
C LEU A 115 3.03 -7.76 -17.65
N SER A 116 4.03 -8.25 -18.38
CA SER A 116 4.23 -9.67 -18.64
C SER A 116 5.70 -9.95 -18.90
N GLN A 117 6.14 -11.19 -18.74
CA GLN A 117 7.52 -11.59 -19.03
C GLN A 117 7.58 -12.60 -20.17
N LEU A 118 8.62 -12.48 -20.98
CA LEU A 118 8.94 -13.41 -22.05
C LEU A 118 9.88 -14.49 -21.49
N VAL A 119 9.29 -15.48 -20.84
CA VAL A 119 10.01 -16.63 -20.28
C VAL A 119 10.03 -17.77 -21.30
N ASP A 120 11.20 -18.35 -21.52
CA ASP A 120 11.35 -19.47 -22.46
C ASP A 120 10.41 -20.63 -22.10
N HIS A 121 9.76 -21.18 -23.12
CA HIS A 121 8.82 -22.30 -23.00
C HIS A 121 7.55 -22.04 -22.16
N GLU A 122 7.29 -20.81 -21.73
CA GLU A 122 6.02 -20.41 -21.13
C GLU A 122 5.17 -19.60 -22.14
N PRO A 123 3.83 -19.71 -22.12
CA PRO A 123 2.98 -18.72 -22.79
C PRO A 123 3.30 -17.31 -22.25
N PHE A 124 3.48 -16.34 -23.14
CA PHE A 124 3.77 -14.94 -22.74
C PHE A 124 2.66 -14.31 -21.86
N THR A 125 1.48 -14.92 -21.80
CA THR A 125 0.36 -14.53 -20.95
C THR A 125 0.42 -15.10 -19.54
N SER A 126 1.26 -16.11 -19.26
CA SER A 126 1.30 -16.81 -17.97
C SER A 126 1.63 -15.90 -16.81
N ARG A 127 2.46 -14.87 -17.06
CA ARG A 127 2.91 -13.89 -16.06
C ARG A 127 2.24 -12.52 -16.25
N TYR A 128 1.15 -12.48 -17.02
CA TYR A 128 0.42 -11.24 -17.25
C TYR A 128 -0.18 -10.69 -15.95
N ARG A 129 0.06 -9.40 -15.70
CA ARG A 129 -0.54 -8.65 -14.60
C ARG A 129 -1.18 -7.38 -15.14
N LEU A 130 -2.45 -7.21 -14.79
CA LEU A 130 -3.15 -5.95 -14.95
C LEU A 130 -2.96 -5.11 -13.68
N GLY A 131 -2.27 -3.99 -13.80
CA GLY A 131 -2.15 -2.98 -12.75
C GLY A 131 -3.49 -2.27 -12.52
N LYS A 132 -3.65 -1.72 -11.32
CA LYS A 132 -4.80 -0.88 -11.00
C LYS A 132 -4.59 0.54 -11.55
N PRO A 133 -5.66 1.24 -11.94
CA PRO A 133 -5.58 2.64 -12.31
C PRO A 133 -5.02 3.48 -11.16
N VAL A 134 -4.10 4.36 -11.51
CA VAL A 134 -3.54 5.38 -10.62
C VAL A 134 -3.93 6.73 -11.17
N GLN A 135 -4.70 7.47 -10.38
CA GLN A 135 -5.11 8.84 -10.69
C GLN A 135 -4.18 9.84 -10.02
N THR A 136 -3.87 10.93 -10.72
CA THR A 136 -3.10 12.05 -10.15
C THR A 136 -3.64 13.38 -10.62
N ALA A 137 -3.61 14.40 -9.75
CA ALA A 137 -3.98 15.76 -10.10
C ALA A 137 -2.99 16.35 -11.12
N LEU A 138 -3.49 17.17 -12.05
CA LEU A 138 -2.64 17.85 -13.03
C LEU A 138 -1.89 19.04 -12.41
N PRO A 139 -0.77 19.48 -13.01
CA PRO A 139 -0.07 20.69 -12.57
C PRO A 139 -0.91 21.95 -12.83
N ALA A 140 -0.57 23.05 -12.14
CA ALA A 140 -1.20 24.37 -12.31
C ALA A 140 -0.94 25.05 -13.67
N GLY A 141 -0.10 24.46 -14.52
CA GLY A 141 0.21 24.99 -15.84
C GLY A 141 0.76 23.91 -16.78
N PRO A 142 0.82 24.24 -18.09
CA PRO A 142 1.34 23.33 -19.08
C PRO A 142 2.86 23.15 -18.93
N LEU A 143 3.38 22.12 -19.58
CA LEU A 143 4.80 21.80 -19.73
C LEU A 143 5.51 21.43 -18.42
N HIS A 144 4.74 21.05 -17.40
CA HIS A 144 5.26 20.45 -16.17
C HIS A 144 5.18 18.93 -16.26
N THR A 145 6.28 18.25 -15.89
CA THR A 145 6.31 16.80 -15.78
C THR A 145 5.78 16.32 -14.44
N ARG A 146 5.11 15.17 -14.43
CA ARG A 146 4.78 14.41 -13.23
C ARG A 146 5.32 12.99 -13.37
N THR A 147 5.87 12.45 -12.28
CA THR A 147 6.21 11.04 -12.17
C THR A 147 5.08 10.32 -11.44
N ILE A 148 4.53 9.27 -12.04
CA ILE A 148 3.40 8.51 -11.50
C ILE A 148 3.84 7.05 -11.31
N LEU A 149 3.75 6.55 -10.08
CA LEU A 149 4.01 5.14 -9.77
C LEU A 149 2.79 4.30 -10.14
N LEU A 150 2.92 3.38 -11.11
CA LEU A 150 1.82 2.52 -11.57
C LEU A 150 1.85 1.12 -10.97
N GLU A 151 3.03 0.63 -10.62
CA GLU A 151 3.22 -0.65 -9.94
C GLU A 151 4.43 -0.52 -9.02
N SER A 152 4.26 -0.86 -7.75
CA SER A 152 5.32 -0.71 -6.74
C SER A 152 6.09 -2.00 -6.48
N TYR A 153 5.56 -3.16 -6.89
CA TYR A 153 6.25 -4.44 -6.72
C TYR A 153 5.66 -5.52 -7.65
N TYR A 154 6.33 -5.81 -8.75
CA TYR A 154 6.02 -6.93 -9.64
C TYR A 154 7.19 -7.91 -9.67
N GLU A 155 6.95 -9.13 -9.20
CA GLU A 155 7.96 -10.19 -9.13
C GLU A 155 8.49 -10.55 -10.52
N ILE A 156 9.81 -10.73 -10.61
CA ILE A 156 10.50 -11.04 -11.86
C ILE A 156 11.10 -12.44 -11.89
N VAL A 157 11.09 -13.03 -13.09
CA VAL A 157 11.99 -14.13 -13.43
C VAL A 157 13.30 -13.51 -13.91
N PRO A 158 14.45 -13.88 -13.31
CA PRO A 158 15.74 -13.39 -13.73
C PRO A 158 15.98 -13.55 -15.23
N ASP A 159 16.66 -12.58 -15.83
CA ASP A 159 17.06 -12.49 -17.24
C ASP A 159 15.92 -12.50 -18.28
N ALA A 160 14.68 -12.78 -17.89
CA ALA A 160 13.52 -12.74 -18.78
C ALA A 160 13.13 -11.29 -19.13
N PRO A 161 13.02 -10.92 -20.43
CA PRO A 161 12.59 -9.59 -20.82
C PRO A 161 11.20 -9.23 -20.27
N LEU A 162 11.05 -7.98 -19.83
CA LEU A 162 9.81 -7.45 -19.28
C LEU A 162 9.08 -6.62 -20.33
N MET A 163 7.89 -7.08 -20.71
CA MET A 163 6.95 -6.28 -21.50
C MET A 163 6.23 -5.29 -20.58
N VAL A 164 6.30 -4.00 -20.91
CA VAL A 164 5.60 -2.94 -20.19
C VAL A 164 4.66 -2.22 -21.14
N ARG A 165 3.36 -2.25 -20.86
CA ARG A 165 2.34 -1.53 -21.62
C ARG A 165 1.63 -0.51 -20.74
N ILE A 166 1.62 0.75 -21.17
CA ILE A 166 1.00 1.87 -20.47
C ILE A 166 -0.30 2.25 -21.18
N GLN A 167 -1.39 2.31 -20.43
CA GLN A 167 -2.72 2.68 -20.92
C GLN A 167 -3.25 3.86 -20.11
N ARG A 168 -3.82 4.86 -20.80
CA ARG A 168 -4.62 5.90 -20.17
C ARG A 168 -6.09 5.46 -20.08
N GLU A 169 -6.78 5.88 -19.04
CA GLU A 169 -8.11 5.40 -18.66
C GLU A 169 -9.21 6.48 -18.71
N PRO A 170 -9.47 7.14 -19.86
CA PRO A 170 -10.46 8.23 -19.95
C PRO A 170 -11.93 7.79 -19.79
N ALA A 171 -12.19 6.49 -19.64
CA ALA A 171 -13.53 5.97 -19.32
C ALA A 171 -13.81 5.90 -17.82
N LEU A 172 -12.78 6.06 -16.98
CA LEU A 172 -12.91 6.06 -15.54
C LEU A 172 -13.42 7.43 -15.06
N PRO A 173 -14.39 7.49 -14.13
CA PRO A 173 -14.82 8.75 -13.52
C PRO A 173 -13.66 9.56 -12.92
N GLU A 174 -12.60 8.87 -12.53
CA GLU A 174 -11.34 9.40 -11.99
C GLU A 174 -10.47 10.16 -13.01
N ASP A 175 -10.64 9.95 -14.33
CA ASP A 175 -9.93 10.70 -15.37
C ASP A 175 -10.83 11.83 -15.87
N THR A 176 -10.72 12.99 -15.24
CA THR A 176 -11.56 14.16 -15.51
C THR A 176 -10.99 15.07 -16.62
N PHE A 177 -9.72 14.88 -16.98
CA PHE A 177 -9.03 15.74 -17.95
C PHE A 177 -9.24 15.29 -19.40
N THR A 178 -10.28 15.75 -20.08
CA THR A 178 -10.64 15.24 -21.42
C THR A 178 -9.66 15.53 -22.58
N ARG A 179 -8.58 16.27 -22.34
CA ARG A 179 -7.57 16.64 -23.37
C ARG A 179 -6.43 15.63 -23.44
N PRO A 180 -5.70 15.54 -24.58
CA PRO A 180 -4.56 14.65 -24.69
C PRO A 180 -3.44 14.97 -23.68
N THR A 181 -2.74 13.93 -23.25
CA THR A 181 -1.57 14.02 -22.38
C THR A 181 -0.40 13.23 -22.99
N GLY A 182 0.81 13.73 -22.82
CA GLY A 182 2.02 13.13 -23.35
C GLY A 182 2.70 12.20 -22.35
N LEU A 183 2.90 10.94 -22.72
CA LEU A 183 3.81 10.01 -22.04
C LEU A 183 5.23 10.21 -22.59
N ALA A 184 6.14 10.72 -21.77
CA ALA A 184 7.51 11.04 -22.16
C ALA A 184 8.48 9.87 -21.94
N ALA A 185 8.32 9.14 -20.84
CA ALA A 185 9.16 8.00 -20.51
C ALA A 185 8.45 7.00 -19.58
N VAL A 186 8.92 5.76 -19.60
CA VAL A 186 8.62 4.72 -18.60
C VAL A 186 9.92 4.39 -17.89
N LYS A 187 9.89 4.38 -16.56
CA LYS A 187 11.03 4.04 -15.71
C LYS A 187 10.74 2.72 -15.00
N VAL A 188 11.56 1.72 -15.25
CA VAL A 188 11.51 0.41 -14.59
C VAL A 188 12.68 0.33 -13.64
N THR A 189 12.41 0.25 -12.34
CA THR A 189 13.46 0.18 -11.32
C THR A 189 13.48 -1.23 -10.73
N PRO A 190 14.59 -1.98 -10.84
CA PRO A 190 14.70 -3.28 -10.17
C PRO A 190 14.76 -3.11 -8.65
N LEU A 191 14.18 -4.08 -7.94
CA LEU A 191 14.01 -4.10 -6.50
C LEU A 191 14.51 -5.43 -5.96
N LYS A 192 15.24 -5.37 -4.83
CA LYS A 192 15.53 -6.56 -4.02
C LYS A 192 14.26 -6.98 -3.27
N ALA A 193 14.19 -8.24 -2.87
CA ALA A 193 13.16 -8.72 -1.96
C ALA A 193 13.14 -7.87 -0.68
N PRO A 194 11.94 -7.61 -0.12
CA PRO A 194 11.83 -7.09 1.22
C PRO A 194 12.47 -8.05 2.23
N ALA A 195 12.85 -7.54 3.39
CA ALA A 195 13.37 -8.37 4.47
C ALA A 195 12.34 -9.45 4.86
N SER A 196 12.83 -10.63 5.24
CA SER A 196 11.95 -11.71 5.69
C SER A 196 11.30 -11.34 7.01
N ALA A 197 9.99 -11.52 7.10
CA ALA A 197 9.25 -11.39 8.34
C ALA A 197 9.63 -12.53 9.32
N HIS A 198 9.61 -12.24 10.62
CA HIS A 198 9.84 -13.22 11.68
C HIS A 198 8.53 -13.92 12.04
N VAL A 199 8.61 -15.21 12.35
CA VAL A 199 7.46 -16.03 12.74
C VAL A 199 7.12 -15.77 14.22
N VAL A 200 5.89 -15.37 14.49
CA VAL A 200 5.32 -15.31 15.84
C VAL A 200 4.67 -16.65 16.20
N GLN A 201 3.92 -17.22 15.26
CA GLN A 201 3.20 -18.49 15.45
C GLN A 201 2.95 -19.20 14.10
N ASP A 202 3.22 -20.50 14.03
CA ASP A 202 3.04 -21.35 12.86
C ASP A 202 2.58 -22.78 13.18
N VAL A 203 2.19 -23.07 14.42
CA VAL A 203 1.61 -24.37 14.78
C VAL A 203 0.31 -24.62 14.00
N PRO A 204 -0.11 -25.90 13.81
CA PRO A 204 -1.33 -26.23 13.08
C PRO A 204 -2.57 -25.46 13.57
N GLY A 205 -3.39 -25.04 12.61
CA GLY A 205 -4.60 -24.24 12.84
C GLY A 205 -4.57 -22.87 12.17
N TYR A 206 -5.73 -22.21 12.21
CA TYR A 206 -5.96 -20.94 11.53
C TYR A 206 -5.52 -19.77 12.44
N ASN A 207 -4.21 -19.57 12.56
CA ASN A 207 -3.60 -18.46 13.31
C ASN A 207 -3.80 -17.13 12.55
N SER A 208 -4.56 -16.20 13.13
CA SER A 208 -5.08 -15.04 12.38
C SER A 208 -5.43 -13.85 13.28
N TRP A 209 -5.72 -12.73 12.63
CA TRP A 209 -6.09 -11.45 13.24
C TRP A 209 -5.09 -10.98 14.29
N PRO A 210 -3.81 -10.80 13.94
CA PRO A 210 -2.82 -10.37 14.93
C PRO A 210 -3.01 -8.88 15.32
N MET A 211 -2.70 -8.57 16.58
CA MET A 211 -2.52 -7.21 17.08
C MET A 211 -1.19 -7.12 17.81
N ILE A 212 -0.35 -6.14 17.47
CA ILE A 212 1.00 -5.98 18.03
C ILE A 212 1.16 -4.65 18.77
N GLN A 213 1.57 -4.67 20.03
CA GLN A 213 1.76 -3.47 20.84
C GLN A 213 3.09 -3.53 21.59
N ALA A 214 3.79 -2.40 21.67
CA ALA A 214 4.92 -2.26 22.57
C ALA A 214 4.45 -1.89 23.99
N ILE A 215 4.99 -2.58 25.00
CA ILE A 215 4.95 -2.20 26.42
C ILE A 215 6.39 -1.91 26.84
N GLY A 216 6.74 -0.62 26.92
CA GLY A 216 8.14 -0.21 27.00
C GLY A 216 8.93 -0.79 25.82
N ASP A 217 10.03 -1.50 26.13
CA ASP A 217 10.90 -2.13 25.12
C ASP A 217 10.49 -3.58 24.78
N THR A 218 9.33 -4.04 25.25
CA THR A 218 8.82 -5.39 24.97
C THR A 218 7.70 -5.35 23.94
N LEU A 219 7.85 -6.11 22.87
CA LEU A 219 6.76 -6.35 21.92
C LEU A 219 5.81 -7.41 22.46
N VAL A 220 4.51 -7.17 22.32
CA VAL A 220 3.44 -8.13 22.61
C VAL A 220 2.66 -8.34 21.33
N CYS A 221 2.62 -9.58 20.82
CA CYS A 221 1.78 -9.93 19.69
C CYS A 221 0.68 -10.86 20.16
N THR A 222 -0.56 -10.40 20.04
CA THR A 222 -1.77 -11.20 20.27
C THR A 222 -2.32 -11.67 18.94
N TYR A 223 -3.02 -12.81 18.95
CA TYR A 223 -3.66 -13.39 17.77
C TYR A 223 -4.74 -14.37 18.22
N SER A 224 -5.59 -14.82 17.29
CA SER A 224 -6.49 -15.93 17.53
C SER A 224 -6.05 -17.18 16.77
N ARG A 225 -6.42 -18.36 17.27
CA ARG A 225 -6.26 -19.63 16.54
C ARG A 225 -7.58 -20.38 16.55
N GLY A 226 -8.02 -20.84 15.38
CA GLY A 226 -9.22 -21.67 15.20
C GLY A 226 -9.08 -22.64 14.04
N SER A 227 -10.17 -23.03 13.36
CA SER A 227 -10.13 -24.05 12.29
C SER A 227 -10.16 -23.49 10.86
N ALA A 228 -10.69 -22.28 10.67
CA ALA A 228 -10.84 -21.65 9.36
C ALA A 228 -11.03 -20.13 9.48
N HIS A 229 -11.33 -19.44 8.39
CA HIS A 229 -11.77 -18.04 8.40
C HIS A 229 -13.22 -17.91 8.94
N THR A 230 -13.43 -18.29 10.20
CA THR A 230 -14.70 -18.21 10.93
C THR A 230 -14.43 -17.64 12.32
N ILE A 231 -15.44 -17.04 12.96
CA ILE A 231 -15.27 -16.31 14.22
C ILE A 231 -15.86 -17.11 15.38
N GLY A 232 -17.17 -17.40 15.35
CA GLY A 232 -17.92 -17.91 16.49
C GLY A 232 -17.79 -19.41 16.75
N GLU A 233 -16.64 -20.00 16.44
CA GLU A 233 -16.37 -21.40 16.76
C GLU A 233 -15.79 -21.53 18.18
N ASP A 234 -16.23 -22.54 18.93
CA ASP A 234 -15.77 -22.79 20.31
C ASP A 234 -14.27 -23.10 20.40
N ALA A 235 -13.67 -23.60 19.32
CA ALA A 235 -12.24 -23.88 19.26
C ALA A 235 -11.37 -22.62 19.10
N ARG A 236 -11.99 -21.42 18.99
CA ARG A 236 -11.26 -20.19 18.74
C ARG A 236 -11.02 -19.40 20.01
N ALA A 237 -9.76 -19.37 20.41
CA ALA A 237 -9.26 -18.61 21.56
C ALA A 237 -8.25 -17.54 21.11
N VAL A 238 -7.99 -16.59 22.01
CA VAL A 238 -7.00 -15.52 21.87
C VAL A 238 -5.77 -15.84 22.69
N TYR A 239 -4.61 -15.66 22.07
CA TYR A 239 -3.31 -15.93 22.66
C TYR A 239 -2.39 -14.73 22.53
N ALA A 240 -1.36 -14.68 23.37
CA ALA A 240 -0.31 -13.69 23.33
C ALA A 240 1.07 -14.34 23.39
N ARG A 241 2.05 -13.65 22.80
CA ARG A 241 3.48 -13.94 22.95
C ARG A 241 4.22 -12.62 23.08
N THR A 242 5.35 -12.62 23.77
CA THR A 242 6.20 -11.43 23.91
C THR A 242 7.58 -11.63 23.31
N SER A 243 8.23 -10.52 22.96
CA SER A 243 9.59 -10.49 22.41
C SER A 243 10.35 -9.28 22.93
N THR A 244 11.63 -9.48 23.23
CA THR A 244 12.57 -8.44 23.70
C THR A 244 13.77 -8.25 22.76
N ASP A 245 13.73 -8.88 21.57
CA ASP A 245 14.81 -8.87 20.58
C ASP A 245 14.37 -8.38 19.20
N GLY A 246 13.31 -7.56 19.16
CA GLY A 246 12.75 -7.01 17.91
C GLY A 246 11.86 -8.01 17.16
N GLY A 247 11.27 -8.98 17.86
CA GLY A 247 10.37 -9.96 17.24
C GLY A 247 11.10 -11.13 16.57
N LYS A 248 12.40 -11.29 16.80
CA LYS A 248 13.21 -12.39 16.23
C LYS A 248 12.94 -13.70 16.95
N THR A 249 12.75 -13.64 18.27
CA THR A 249 12.30 -14.77 19.08
C THR A 249 11.11 -14.36 19.95
N TRP A 250 10.27 -15.36 20.27
CA TRP A 250 9.02 -15.16 21.00
C TRP A 250 8.91 -16.15 22.15
N THR A 251 8.35 -15.70 23.27
CA THR A 251 8.07 -16.54 24.45
C THR A 251 7.11 -17.68 24.12
N ALA A 252 6.90 -18.60 25.08
CA ALA A 252 5.76 -19.51 25.02
C ALA A 252 4.43 -18.73 24.95
N GLU A 253 3.43 -19.38 24.36
CA GLU A 253 2.07 -18.86 24.23
C GLU A 253 1.41 -18.73 25.60
N SER A 254 0.79 -17.58 25.88
CA SER A 254 -0.15 -17.40 26.99
C SER A 254 -1.58 -17.23 26.46
N THR A 255 -2.55 -17.76 27.18
CA THR A 255 -3.97 -17.57 26.85
C THR A 255 -4.44 -16.21 27.37
N VAL A 256 -5.07 -15.43 26.50
CA VAL A 256 -5.72 -14.16 26.86
C VAL A 256 -7.20 -14.38 27.13
N ALA A 257 -7.89 -15.07 26.22
CA ALA A 257 -9.32 -15.35 26.29
C ALA A 257 -9.61 -16.73 25.68
N ASP A 258 -10.38 -17.56 26.39
CA ASP A 258 -10.84 -18.88 25.95
C ASP A 258 -12.18 -19.21 26.63
N THR A 259 -13.20 -18.40 26.37
CA THR A 259 -14.51 -18.53 27.02
C THR A 259 -15.32 -19.70 26.42
N PRO A 260 -15.71 -20.73 27.20
CA PRO A 260 -16.46 -21.86 26.66
C PRO A 260 -17.80 -21.46 26.01
N GLY A 261 -18.05 -21.98 24.82
CA GLY A 261 -19.20 -21.73 23.98
C GLY A 261 -19.08 -20.47 23.11
N TYR A 262 -17.91 -19.84 23.05
CA TYR A 262 -17.66 -18.63 22.27
C TYR A 262 -16.36 -18.76 21.48
N GLY A 263 -16.35 -18.17 20.28
CA GLY A 263 -15.12 -17.88 19.57
C GLY A 263 -14.68 -16.44 19.79
N GLU A 264 -13.39 -16.25 20.01
CA GLU A 264 -12.82 -14.98 20.45
C GLU A 264 -11.71 -14.49 19.51
N VAL A 265 -11.76 -13.20 19.16
CA VAL A 265 -10.84 -12.58 18.19
C VAL A 265 -10.36 -11.24 18.72
N PRO A 266 -9.04 -10.97 18.78
CA PRO A 266 -8.56 -9.63 19.08
C PRO A 266 -8.87 -8.70 17.90
N VAL A 267 -9.42 -7.51 18.18
CA VAL A 267 -9.95 -6.57 17.17
C VAL A 267 -9.40 -5.16 17.29
N GLY A 268 -8.80 -4.81 18.42
CA GLY A 268 -8.15 -3.52 18.62
C GLY A 268 -7.17 -3.55 19.79
N LYS A 269 -6.11 -2.76 19.69
CA LYS A 269 -5.08 -2.62 20.72
C LYS A 269 -4.82 -1.16 21.08
N GLY A 270 -4.20 -0.91 22.21
CA GLY A 270 -3.61 0.39 22.53
C GLY A 270 -2.96 0.39 23.89
N LEU A 271 -2.64 1.58 24.38
CA LEU A 271 -2.10 1.77 25.72
C LEU A 271 -3.09 2.55 26.58
N ASP A 272 -3.13 2.21 27.86
CA ASP A 272 -3.76 3.04 28.87
C ASP A 272 -2.79 4.16 29.33
N ALA A 273 -3.23 5.03 30.25
CA ALA A 273 -2.44 6.14 30.77
C ALA A 273 -1.21 5.69 31.59
N ASP A 274 -1.17 4.44 32.04
CA ASP A 274 -0.06 3.86 32.82
C ASP A 274 0.96 3.12 31.90
N GLY A 275 0.70 3.10 30.58
CA GLY A 275 1.51 2.38 29.60
C GLY A 275 1.23 0.87 29.56
N ALA A 276 0.18 0.40 30.21
CA ALA A 276 -0.27 -0.98 30.12
C ALA A 276 -1.03 -1.20 28.80
N MET A 277 -0.89 -2.38 28.22
CA MET A 277 -1.60 -2.75 27.01
C MET A 277 -3.09 -2.94 27.29
N LEU A 278 -3.90 -2.36 26.43
CA LEU A 278 -5.33 -2.62 26.29
C LEU A 278 -5.58 -3.46 25.03
N LEU A 279 -6.48 -4.44 25.12
CA LEU A 279 -6.85 -5.32 24.02
C LEU A 279 -8.36 -5.53 23.97
N TRP A 280 -9.00 -5.04 22.91
CA TRP A 280 -10.38 -5.39 22.60
C TRP A 280 -10.44 -6.80 22.01
N VAL A 281 -11.23 -7.66 22.64
CA VAL A 281 -11.56 -9.01 22.17
C VAL A 281 -13.04 -9.05 21.81
N ARG A 282 -13.34 -9.38 20.56
CA ARG A 282 -14.69 -9.68 20.11
C ARG A 282 -15.02 -11.13 20.46
N ARG A 283 -16.10 -11.34 21.21
CA ARG A 283 -16.55 -12.64 21.70
C ARG A 283 -17.90 -13.01 21.07
N VAL A 284 -17.94 -14.08 20.28
CA VAL A 284 -19.11 -14.48 19.47
C VAL A 284 -19.52 -15.91 19.78
N GLY A 285 -20.75 -16.09 20.22
CA GLY A 285 -21.35 -17.39 20.54
C GLY A 285 -22.86 -17.26 20.62
N LYS A 286 -23.47 -17.67 21.75
CA LYS A 286 -24.91 -17.42 22.00
C LYS A 286 -25.25 -15.94 22.04
N THR A 287 -24.29 -15.11 22.45
CA THR A 287 -24.35 -13.65 22.39
C THR A 287 -23.15 -13.13 21.62
N TRP A 288 -23.21 -11.85 21.23
CA TRP A 288 -22.10 -11.14 20.60
C TRP A 288 -21.74 -9.97 21.51
N GLY A 289 -20.54 -10.03 22.09
CA GLY A 289 -20.03 -9.03 23.01
C GLY A 289 -18.61 -8.58 22.66
N HIS A 290 -18.14 -7.56 23.37
CA HIS A 290 -16.76 -7.07 23.30
C HIS A 290 -16.24 -6.94 24.73
N ASP A 291 -15.08 -7.53 24.96
CA ASP A 291 -14.39 -7.54 26.24
C ASP A 291 -13.07 -6.79 26.08
N LEU A 292 -12.76 -5.91 27.03
CA LEU A 292 -11.49 -5.19 27.10
C LEU A 292 -10.59 -5.89 28.11
N TYR A 293 -9.44 -6.38 27.66
CA TYR A 293 -8.40 -6.93 28.52
C TYR A 293 -7.29 -5.91 28.73
N ARG A 294 -6.65 -5.98 29.90
CA ARG A 294 -5.49 -5.16 30.27
C ARG A 294 -4.31 -6.05 30.66
N SER A 295 -3.09 -5.66 30.28
CA SER A 295 -1.86 -6.33 30.70
C SER A 295 -0.70 -5.34 30.89
N GLU A 296 0.06 -5.50 31.97
CA GLU A 296 1.26 -4.69 32.26
C GLU A 296 2.55 -5.33 31.74
N ASP A 297 2.51 -6.63 31.40
CA ASP A 297 3.69 -7.41 31.02
C ASP A 297 3.53 -8.16 29.69
N GLY A 298 2.34 -8.10 29.07
CA GLY A 298 2.01 -8.80 27.83
C GLY A 298 1.84 -10.32 28.00
N VAL A 299 1.85 -10.83 29.23
CA VAL A 299 1.73 -12.25 29.55
C VAL A 299 0.44 -12.51 30.34
N HIS A 300 0.18 -11.71 31.37
CA HIS A 300 -0.98 -11.82 32.24
C HIS A 300 -2.02 -10.77 31.84
N PHE A 301 -3.16 -11.24 31.34
CA PHE A 301 -4.27 -10.38 30.94
C PHE A 301 -5.42 -10.48 31.94
N THR A 302 -5.96 -9.33 32.35
CA THR A 302 -7.14 -9.24 33.20
C THR A 302 -8.28 -8.59 32.45
N LEU A 303 -9.49 -9.17 32.54
CA LEU A 303 -10.70 -8.53 32.03
C LEU A 303 -10.94 -7.21 32.77
N LEU A 304 -10.88 -6.10 32.05
CA LEU A 304 -11.06 -4.75 32.57
C LEU A 304 -12.52 -4.28 32.44
N ALA A 305 -13.14 -4.51 31.28
CA ALA A 305 -14.50 -4.05 31.00
C ALA A 305 -15.24 -4.94 29.99
N THR A 306 -16.56 -5.05 30.16
CA THR A 306 -17.50 -5.62 29.17
C THR A 306 -18.64 -4.61 29.03
N PRO A 307 -18.46 -3.55 28.22
CA PRO A 307 -19.45 -2.47 28.16
C PRO A 307 -20.74 -2.93 27.50
N GLU A 308 -21.87 -2.44 28.02
CA GLU A 308 -23.14 -2.48 27.31
C GLU A 308 -23.17 -1.36 26.28
N LEU A 309 -23.35 -1.73 25.00
CA LEU A 309 -23.27 -0.80 23.87
C LEU A 309 -24.65 -0.64 23.24
N GLU A 310 -25.04 0.60 22.98
CA GLU A 310 -26.32 0.94 22.35
C GLU A 310 -26.38 0.40 20.91
N ALA A 311 -25.34 0.69 20.12
CA ALA A 311 -25.15 0.10 18.81
C ALA A 311 -24.19 -1.08 18.93
N ARG A 312 -24.61 -2.27 18.47
CA ARG A 312 -23.76 -3.47 18.47
C ARG A 312 -22.66 -3.36 17.40
N PRO A 313 -21.38 -3.20 17.77
CA PRO A 313 -20.31 -3.16 16.79
C PRO A 313 -20.09 -4.54 16.15
N VAL A 314 -19.60 -4.56 14.92
CA VAL A 314 -18.94 -5.73 14.33
C VAL A 314 -17.51 -5.84 14.88
N GLN A 315 -16.83 -4.70 15.07
CA GLN A 315 -15.56 -4.59 15.79
C GLN A 315 -15.44 -3.20 16.45
N ILE A 316 -14.63 -3.16 17.52
CA ILE A 316 -14.08 -1.95 18.13
C ILE A 316 -12.57 -1.99 17.85
N THR A 317 -12.00 -0.91 17.33
CA THR A 317 -10.62 -0.88 16.82
C THR A 317 -9.65 -0.28 17.83
N ASP A 318 -8.42 0.02 17.38
CA ASP A 318 -7.31 0.48 18.21
C ASP A 318 -7.68 1.67 19.11
N VAL A 319 -7.14 1.65 20.32
CA VAL A 319 -7.26 2.69 21.35
C VAL A 319 -6.10 3.67 21.20
N PHE A 320 -6.41 4.96 21.19
CA PHE A 320 -5.44 6.05 21.17
C PHE A 320 -5.85 7.16 22.14
N SER A 321 -4.87 7.90 22.65
CA SER A 321 -5.11 8.98 23.60
C SER A 321 -5.41 10.30 22.89
N VAL A 322 -6.42 11.01 23.37
CA VAL A 322 -6.76 12.37 22.95
C VAL A 322 -6.73 13.26 24.19
N PRO A 323 -5.83 14.27 24.26
CA PRO A 323 -5.78 15.20 25.38
C PRO A 323 -7.15 15.79 25.71
N GLU A 324 -7.44 15.94 27.01
CA GLU A 324 -8.71 16.45 27.57
C GLU A 324 -9.96 15.57 27.33
N VAL A 325 -9.89 14.57 26.46
CA VAL A 325 -10.96 13.58 26.23
C VAL A 325 -10.68 12.26 26.97
N GLY A 326 -9.42 11.82 26.99
CA GLY A 326 -9.01 10.53 27.54
C GLY A 326 -8.69 9.52 26.43
N LEU A 327 -9.04 8.26 26.65
CA LEU A 327 -8.88 7.21 25.66
C LEU A 327 -10.01 7.27 24.63
N MET A 328 -9.68 7.04 23.36
CA MET A 328 -10.63 6.98 22.26
C MET A 328 -10.37 5.73 21.42
N CYS A 329 -11.43 5.10 20.93
CA CYS A 329 -11.35 4.12 19.85
C CYS A 329 -12.49 4.35 18.85
N LEU A 330 -12.33 3.81 17.66
CA LEU A 330 -13.38 3.82 16.64
C LEU A 330 -14.08 2.47 16.59
N TRP A 331 -15.30 2.45 16.04
CA TRP A 331 -16.05 1.22 15.88
C TRP A 331 -16.91 1.27 14.61
N PHE A 332 -17.26 0.10 14.09
CA PHE A 332 -18.17 -0.01 12.96
C PHE A 332 -19.20 -1.10 13.21
N GLY A 333 -20.43 -0.90 12.76
CA GLY A 333 -21.56 -1.82 12.94
C GLY A 333 -22.35 -1.99 11.64
N GLY A 334 -23.13 -3.08 11.55
CA GLY A 334 -23.89 -3.43 10.35
C GLY A 334 -23.85 -4.94 10.07
N SER A 335 -24.03 -5.31 8.80
CA SER A 335 -23.92 -6.69 8.33
C SER A 335 -23.09 -6.73 7.04
N TYR A 336 -22.62 -7.90 6.60
CA TYR A 336 -21.95 -8.01 5.30
C TYR A 336 -22.94 -8.09 4.12
N GLN A 337 -24.23 -7.80 4.35
CA GLN A 337 -25.24 -7.76 3.31
C GLN A 337 -25.22 -6.43 2.56
N LYS A 338 -25.75 -6.42 1.34
CA LYS A 338 -25.90 -5.20 0.54
C LYS A 338 -27.19 -4.46 0.93
N ASP A 339 -27.18 -3.89 2.12
CA ASP A 339 -28.28 -3.08 2.68
C ASP A 339 -27.79 -1.72 3.20
N ASN A 340 -28.64 -1.01 3.93
CA ASN A 340 -28.33 0.30 4.53
C ASN A 340 -28.24 0.23 6.06
N SER A 341 -27.97 -0.95 6.64
CA SER A 341 -27.89 -1.13 8.10
C SER A 341 -26.57 -0.63 8.71
N HIS A 342 -25.64 -0.19 7.87
CA HIS A 342 -24.26 0.08 8.24
C HIS A 342 -24.08 1.44 8.94
N ASN A 343 -23.16 1.46 9.87
CA ASN A 343 -22.86 2.61 10.70
C ASN A 343 -21.41 2.53 11.23
N TRP A 344 -20.94 3.66 11.72
CA TRP A 344 -19.68 3.73 12.45
C TRP A 344 -19.73 4.86 13.46
N GLY A 345 -18.80 4.84 14.39
CA GLY A 345 -18.64 5.91 15.35
C GLY A 345 -17.39 5.78 16.19
N LEU A 346 -17.45 6.34 17.39
CA LEU A 346 -16.36 6.31 18.36
C LEU A 346 -16.85 5.90 19.75
N MET A 347 -15.90 5.49 20.57
CA MET A 347 -16.07 5.32 22.01
C MET A 347 -14.99 6.11 22.74
N THR A 348 -15.33 6.70 23.90
CA THR A 348 -14.38 7.41 24.76
C THR A 348 -14.42 6.91 26.19
N SER A 349 -13.29 6.99 26.87
CA SER A 349 -13.13 6.66 28.30
C SER A 349 -12.23 7.69 28.98
N ASP A 350 -12.70 8.26 30.09
CA ASP A 350 -11.97 9.20 30.94
C ASP A 350 -11.46 8.56 32.25
N ASP A 351 -11.74 7.28 32.47
CA ASP A 351 -11.43 6.52 33.69
C ASP A 351 -10.41 5.37 33.46
N ASN A 352 -9.58 5.57 32.44
CA ASN A 352 -8.51 4.65 32.02
C ASN A 352 -9.04 3.29 31.53
N GLY A 353 -10.12 3.30 30.75
CA GLY A 353 -10.68 2.13 30.06
C GLY A 353 -11.69 1.32 30.87
N ARG A 354 -12.08 1.76 32.07
CA ARG A 354 -13.02 1.01 32.93
C ARG A 354 -14.46 1.17 32.46
N THR A 355 -14.84 2.37 32.04
CA THR A 355 -16.15 2.66 31.43
C THR A 355 -15.97 3.37 30.10
N TRP A 356 -16.93 3.18 29.20
CA TRP A 356 -16.88 3.69 27.83
C TRP A 356 -18.22 4.30 27.44
N THR A 357 -18.17 5.49 26.84
CA THR A 357 -19.33 6.15 26.24
C THR A 357 -19.29 5.94 24.73
N GLN A 358 -20.36 5.38 24.16
CA GLN A 358 -20.47 5.16 22.72
C GLN A 358 -21.21 6.32 22.03
N ARG A 359 -20.72 6.72 20.85
CA ARG A 359 -21.42 7.66 19.97
C ARG A 359 -21.37 7.21 18.52
N THR A 360 -22.53 7.17 17.87
CA THR A 360 -22.64 6.97 16.42
C THR A 360 -22.35 8.27 15.69
N ILE A 361 -21.51 8.22 14.66
CA ILE A 361 -21.16 9.39 13.82
C ILE A 361 -21.97 9.39 12.52
N GLU A 362 -22.00 8.27 11.79
CA GLU A 362 -22.86 8.09 10.62
C GLU A 362 -23.66 6.78 10.74
N SER A 363 -24.87 6.78 10.20
CA SER A 363 -25.75 5.60 10.11
C SER A 363 -26.52 5.59 8.79
N GLY A 364 -27.15 4.46 8.46
CA GLY A 364 -27.90 4.35 7.20
C GLY A 364 -27.01 4.20 5.96
N LEU A 365 -25.73 3.84 6.15
CA LEU A 365 -24.74 3.79 5.08
C LEU A 365 -24.95 2.56 4.20
N THR A 366 -24.70 2.72 2.90
CA THR A 366 -24.62 1.60 1.97
C THR A 366 -23.38 0.75 2.28
N HIS A 367 -23.36 -0.50 1.81
CA HIS A 367 -22.21 -1.38 1.94
C HIS A 367 -20.94 -0.80 1.26
N GLU A 368 -21.10 -0.04 0.18
CA GLU A 368 -19.99 0.61 -0.50
C GLU A 368 -19.42 1.76 0.35
N ASP A 369 -20.29 2.54 0.99
CA ASP A 369 -19.93 3.71 1.79
C ASP A 369 -19.56 3.39 3.25
N TRP A 370 -19.58 2.12 3.64
CA TRP A 370 -19.29 1.67 5.00
C TRP A 370 -17.78 1.70 5.31
N PRO A 371 -17.29 2.59 6.19
CA PRO A 371 -15.91 2.53 6.65
C PRO A 371 -15.77 1.41 7.69
N THR A 372 -15.10 0.33 7.32
CA THR A 372 -14.82 -0.79 8.24
C THR A 372 -13.40 -0.71 8.77
N GLU A 373 -13.16 -1.38 9.91
CA GLU A 373 -11.86 -1.54 10.56
C GLU A 373 -10.97 -0.27 10.55
N PRO A 374 -11.47 0.90 11.00
CA PRO A 374 -10.69 2.13 10.96
C PRO A 374 -9.51 2.11 11.94
N ALA A 375 -8.38 2.67 11.52
CA ALA A 375 -7.24 3.03 12.37
C ALA A 375 -7.11 4.55 12.42
N ALA A 376 -6.78 5.12 13.58
CA ALA A 376 -6.69 6.57 13.76
C ALA A 376 -5.50 6.97 14.65
N VAL A 377 -5.02 8.20 14.44
CA VAL A 377 -3.95 8.84 15.20
C VAL A 377 -4.34 10.27 15.58
N TYR A 378 -3.92 10.70 16.76
CA TYR A 378 -4.03 12.09 17.18
C TYR A 378 -2.81 12.88 16.69
N LEU A 379 -3.05 14.01 16.02
CA LEU A 379 -2.01 14.83 15.38
C LEU A 379 -1.69 16.13 16.15
N GLY A 380 -2.27 16.31 17.35
CA GLY A 380 -2.19 17.59 18.08
C GLY A 380 -3.34 18.55 17.75
N ASP A 381 -3.56 19.53 18.63
CA ASP A 381 -4.52 20.63 18.46
C ASP A 381 -5.95 20.19 18.10
N GLY A 382 -6.40 19.08 18.71
CA GLY A 382 -7.73 18.52 18.46
C GLY A 382 -7.86 17.80 17.10
N ARG A 383 -6.79 17.70 16.32
CA ARG A 383 -6.79 17.03 15.02
C ARG A 383 -6.63 15.53 15.18
N ILE A 384 -7.52 14.78 14.53
CA ILE A 384 -7.47 13.32 14.43
C ILE A 384 -7.56 12.95 12.97
N LEU A 385 -6.69 12.06 12.51
CA LEU A 385 -6.74 11.47 11.18
C LEU A 385 -6.92 9.97 11.30
N GLY A 386 -7.92 9.44 10.61
CA GLY A 386 -8.16 8.01 10.47
C GLY A 386 -8.17 7.56 9.02
N ILE A 387 -7.81 6.30 8.80
CA ILE A 387 -7.99 5.58 7.55
C ILE A 387 -8.86 4.37 7.81
N ALA A 388 -9.83 4.13 6.92
CA ALA A 388 -10.76 3.01 7.02
C ALA A 388 -10.69 2.11 5.80
N ARG A 389 -10.87 0.81 6.05
CA ARG A 389 -11.10 -0.20 5.02
C ARG A 389 -12.40 0.08 4.28
N THR A 390 -12.46 -0.41 3.05
CA THR A 390 -13.70 -0.54 2.29
C THR A 390 -13.96 -2.01 1.97
N GLU A 391 -15.22 -2.45 2.07
CA GLU A 391 -15.62 -3.82 1.75
C GLU A 391 -15.80 -4.06 0.25
N SER A 392 -16.47 -3.12 -0.44
CA SER A 392 -16.77 -3.23 -1.87
C SER A 392 -16.45 -1.98 -2.70
N GLY A 393 -15.95 -0.91 -2.07
CA GLY A 393 -15.58 0.32 -2.76
C GLY A 393 -14.22 0.24 -3.45
N THR A 394 -13.89 1.30 -4.22
CA THR A 394 -12.68 1.38 -5.05
C THR A 394 -11.43 1.78 -4.28
N SER A 395 -11.57 2.48 -3.16
CA SER A 395 -10.47 2.96 -2.32
C SER A 395 -10.83 3.06 -0.85
N GLN A 396 -9.80 3.11 0.01
CA GLN A 396 -9.94 3.38 1.45
C GLN A 396 -10.55 4.76 1.71
N PHE A 397 -11.10 4.94 2.90
CA PHE A 397 -11.59 6.23 3.37
C PHE A 397 -10.53 6.94 4.21
N GLN A 398 -10.50 8.27 4.12
CA GLN A 398 -9.87 9.15 5.09
C GLN A 398 -10.95 9.83 5.91
N MET A 399 -10.78 9.82 7.22
CA MET A 399 -11.70 10.34 8.23
C MET A 399 -10.94 11.36 9.06
N ILE A 400 -11.47 12.57 9.21
CA ILE A 400 -10.78 13.63 9.96
C ILE A 400 -11.71 14.28 10.97
N SER A 401 -11.13 14.70 12.09
CA SER A 401 -11.74 15.60 13.07
C SER A 401 -10.77 16.73 13.37
N THR A 402 -11.30 17.92 13.65
CA THR A 402 -10.52 19.14 14.01
C THR A 402 -10.88 19.69 15.39
N ASP A 403 -11.70 18.95 16.14
CA ASP A 403 -12.33 19.38 17.39
C ASP A 403 -12.32 18.26 18.44
N ALA A 404 -11.20 17.53 18.50
CA ALA A 404 -10.95 16.42 19.43
C ALA A 404 -11.99 15.29 19.32
N GLY A 405 -12.42 15.00 18.09
CA GLY A 405 -13.35 13.93 17.78
C GLY A 405 -14.82 14.31 17.95
N GLN A 406 -15.17 15.58 18.22
CA GLN A 406 -16.57 16.01 18.35
C GLN A 406 -17.33 15.95 17.03
N THR A 407 -16.75 16.42 15.94
CA THR A 407 -17.28 16.32 14.58
C THR A 407 -16.29 15.64 13.65
N TRP A 408 -16.81 15.03 12.58
CA TRP A 408 -16.01 14.25 11.65
C TRP A 408 -16.43 14.50 10.21
N THR A 409 -15.47 14.44 9.31
CA THR A 409 -15.67 14.39 7.86
C THR A 409 -15.01 13.14 7.31
N ARG A 410 -15.63 12.49 6.33
CA ARG A 410 -15.10 11.32 5.64
C ARG A 410 -15.01 11.57 4.14
N SER A 411 -13.96 11.08 3.49
CA SER A 411 -13.74 11.20 2.05
C SER A 411 -13.04 9.96 1.50
N ARG A 412 -13.25 9.65 0.22
CA ARG A 412 -12.47 8.61 -0.48
C ARG A 412 -11.02 9.07 -0.62
N THR A 413 -10.10 8.12 -0.60
CA THR A 413 -8.68 8.35 -0.90
C THR A 413 -8.32 7.94 -2.33
N ASN A 414 -7.07 8.18 -2.73
CA ASN A 414 -6.45 7.55 -3.91
C ASN A 414 -5.76 6.20 -3.58
N ILE A 415 -5.95 5.63 -2.39
CA ILE A 415 -5.40 4.32 -2.00
C ILE A 415 -6.31 3.21 -2.53
N SER A 416 -6.05 2.76 -3.75
CA SER A 416 -6.85 1.76 -4.47
C SER A 416 -6.16 0.40 -4.62
N ASP A 417 -4.86 0.29 -4.29
CA ASP A 417 -4.06 -0.96 -4.28
C ASP A 417 -4.34 -1.84 -3.05
N ILE A 418 -5.63 -1.96 -2.74
CA ILE A 418 -6.19 -2.71 -1.61
C ILE A 418 -7.14 -3.80 -2.08
N ARG A 419 -7.39 -4.78 -1.21
CA ARG A 419 -8.51 -5.70 -1.35
C ARG A 419 -8.94 -6.07 0.05
N ALA A 420 -10.05 -5.50 0.55
CA ALA A 420 -10.55 -5.76 1.90
C ALA A 420 -9.42 -5.67 2.97
N SER A 421 -8.58 -4.64 2.83
CA SER A 421 -7.34 -4.46 3.58
C SER A 421 -7.57 -3.54 4.79
N THR A 422 -7.33 -4.06 5.98
CA THR A 422 -7.28 -3.29 7.23
C THR A 422 -6.06 -2.36 7.21
N PRO A 423 -6.24 -1.04 7.43
CA PRO A 423 -5.14 -0.10 7.63
C PRO A 423 -4.61 -0.16 9.07
N SER A 424 -3.36 0.26 9.26
CA SER A 424 -2.77 0.57 10.55
C SER A 424 -1.89 1.80 10.40
N LEU A 425 -1.93 2.70 11.39
CA LEU A 425 -1.27 4.00 11.33
C LEU A 425 -0.23 4.15 12.44
N ILE A 426 0.89 4.78 12.11
CA ILE A 426 1.86 5.31 13.08
C ILE A 426 2.11 6.76 12.72
N TYR A 427 1.87 7.67 13.67
CA TYR A 427 2.24 9.08 13.56
C TYR A 427 3.46 9.33 14.42
N ASP A 428 4.49 9.89 13.82
CA ASP A 428 5.67 10.38 14.51
C ASP A 428 5.57 11.90 14.63
N ALA A 429 5.40 12.38 15.86
CA ALA A 429 5.27 13.80 16.16
C ALA A 429 6.59 14.57 16.03
N GLU A 430 7.75 13.89 16.08
CA GLU A 430 9.05 14.54 15.93
C GLU A 430 9.32 14.91 14.47
N THR A 431 9.07 13.98 13.55
CA THR A 431 9.26 14.22 12.11
C THR A 431 8.02 14.79 11.41
N GLY A 432 6.84 14.69 12.02
CA GLY A 432 5.56 15.03 11.40
C GLY A 432 5.08 14.00 10.37
N LEU A 433 5.76 12.86 10.25
CA LEU A 433 5.44 11.84 9.27
C LEU A 433 4.36 10.88 9.76
N LEU A 434 3.47 10.52 8.84
CA LEU A 434 2.43 9.52 9.02
C LEU A 434 2.73 8.30 8.14
N SER A 435 2.84 7.15 8.79
CA SER A 435 2.95 5.85 8.12
C SER A 435 1.61 5.14 8.08
N ASN A 436 1.22 4.63 6.91
CA ASN A 436 0.05 3.76 6.72
C ASN A 436 0.50 2.38 6.22
N TYR A 437 0.17 1.34 6.99
CA TYR A 437 0.45 -0.05 6.70
C TYR A 437 -0.82 -0.83 6.37
N TYR A 438 -0.78 -1.68 5.35
CA TYR A 438 -1.91 -2.51 4.97
C TYR A 438 -1.46 -3.70 4.11
N TYR A 439 -2.24 -4.78 4.13
CA TYR A 439 -1.93 -5.98 3.35
C TYR A 439 -2.76 -6.05 2.07
N ASP A 440 -2.11 -6.11 0.91
CA ASP A 440 -2.75 -6.27 -0.40
C ASP A 440 -3.12 -7.74 -0.62
N ARG A 441 -4.32 -8.10 -0.16
CA ARG A 441 -4.86 -9.47 -0.24
C ARG A 441 -4.92 -9.94 -1.68
N GLY A 442 -4.49 -11.18 -1.94
CA GLY A 442 -4.43 -11.72 -3.30
C GLY A 442 -3.15 -11.37 -4.06
N ARG A 443 -2.43 -10.33 -3.61
CA ARG A 443 -1.05 -10.04 -4.04
C ARG A 443 -0.03 -10.63 -3.10
N GLY A 444 -0.38 -10.80 -1.83
CA GLY A 444 0.54 -11.33 -0.83
C GLY A 444 1.62 -10.32 -0.46
N ILE A 445 1.27 -9.03 -0.41
CA ILE A 445 2.24 -7.96 -0.18
C ILE A 445 1.76 -7.13 1.01
N LEU A 446 2.58 -7.06 2.05
CA LEU A 446 2.45 -6.04 3.08
C LEU A 446 3.02 -4.72 2.53
N ARG A 447 2.22 -3.65 2.58
CA ARG A 447 2.57 -2.36 1.98
C ARG A 447 2.70 -1.27 3.04
N SER A 448 3.52 -0.28 2.73
CA SER A 448 3.61 0.99 3.46
C SER A 448 3.41 2.19 2.54
N ARG A 449 2.88 3.27 3.10
CA ARG A 449 2.91 4.63 2.54
C ARG A 449 3.35 5.59 3.65
N VAL A 450 4.24 6.53 3.33
CA VAL A 450 4.75 7.52 4.28
C VAL A 450 4.52 8.90 3.71
N VAL A 451 3.91 9.80 4.48
CA VAL A 451 3.56 11.15 4.04
C VAL A 451 3.63 12.13 5.21
N ASP A 452 3.88 13.40 4.92
CA ASP A 452 3.70 14.48 5.89
C ASP A 452 2.21 14.58 6.33
N ALA A 453 1.98 14.54 7.64
CA ALA A 453 0.63 14.48 8.20
C ALA A 453 -0.18 15.75 7.89
N ASP A 454 0.44 16.92 7.96
CA ASP A 454 -0.19 18.22 7.68
C ASP A 454 -0.58 18.36 6.21
N PHE A 455 0.28 17.85 5.32
CA PHE A 455 0.04 17.80 3.89
C PHE A 455 -1.17 16.93 3.58
N ILE A 456 -1.24 15.71 4.13
CA ILE A 456 -2.28 14.76 3.76
C ILE A 456 -3.64 15.02 4.43
N PHE A 457 -3.65 15.72 5.58
CA PHE A 457 -4.85 15.92 6.41
C PHE A 457 -6.08 16.41 5.63
N ASN A 458 -5.89 17.39 4.74
CA ASN A 458 -6.95 17.94 3.89
C ASN A 458 -6.84 17.51 2.42
N ARG A 459 -6.01 16.51 2.10
CA ARG A 459 -5.70 16.07 0.74
C ARG A 459 -5.86 14.56 0.57
N PRO A 460 -7.06 14.00 0.77
CA PRO A 460 -7.27 12.55 0.74
C PRO A 460 -6.93 11.90 -0.62
N GLN A 461 -6.88 12.68 -1.70
CA GLN A 461 -6.51 12.21 -3.04
C GLN A 461 -5.02 12.32 -3.35
N SER A 462 -4.18 12.63 -2.35
CA SER A 462 -2.75 12.90 -2.52
C SER A 462 -1.85 11.95 -1.73
N TRP A 463 -2.33 10.75 -1.37
CA TRP A 463 -1.46 9.74 -0.76
C TRP A 463 -0.34 9.34 -1.73
N PRO A 464 0.92 9.26 -1.28
CA PRO A 464 2.04 8.87 -2.12
C PRO A 464 1.99 7.38 -2.42
N GLY A 465 2.62 6.95 -3.51
CA GLY A 465 2.69 5.55 -3.91
C GLY A 465 3.22 4.61 -2.80
N SER A 466 2.78 3.35 -2.83
CA SER A 466 3.17 2.37 -1.82
C SER A 466 4.56 1.77 -2.04
N GLN A 467 5.14 1.22 -0.98
CA GLN A 467 6.31 0.34 -1.00
C GLN A 467 5.94 -1.04 -0.45
N ALA A 468 6.57 -2.11 -0.95
CA ALA A 468 6.48 -3.44 -0.36
C ALA A 468 7.41 -3.55 0.87
N VAL A 469 6.85 -4.00 2.00
CA VAL A 469 7.56 -4.17 3.29
C VAL A 469 7.83 -5.64 3.58
N ALA A 470 6.91 -6.52 3.20
CA ALA A 470 7.07 -7.96 3.32
C ALA A 470 6.20 -8.69 2.28
N ILE A 471 6.58 -9.94 2.01
CA ILE A 471 5.84 -10.84 1.12
C ILE A 471 5.22 -11.96 1.97
N GLY A 472 4.00 -12.35 1.62
CA GLY A 472 3.25 -13.42 2.25
C GLY A 472 2.37 -14.15 1.24
N SER A 473 1.41 -14.91 1.75
CA SER A 473 0.53 -15.72 0.91
C SER A 473 -0.40 -14.87 0.05
N THR A 474 -0.60 -15.35 -1.17
CA THR A 474 -1.50 -14.78 -2.18
C THR A 474 -2.95 -15.28 -2.01
N VAL A 475 -3.24 -16.12 -1.01
CA VAL A 475 -4.62 -16.56 -0.73
C VAL A 475 -5.38 -15.41 -0.06
N ALA A 476 -6.29 -14.79 -0.81
CA ALA A 476 -6.84 -13.48 -0.45
C ALA A 476 -7.44 -13.40 0.97
N PHE A 477 -8.30 -14.33 1.35
CA PHE A 477 -8.96 -14.26 2.65
C PHE A 477 -8.18 -14.96 3.77
N ASP A 478 -7.20 -15.81 3.44
CA ASP A 478 -6.37 -16.51 4.44
C ASP A 478 -5.05 -15.78 4.73
N SER A 479 -5.00 -14.47 4.46
CA SER A 479 -3.85 -13.61 4.75
C SER A 479 -4.27 -12.14 4.88
N GLY A 480 -3.64 -11.37 5.76
CA GLY A 480 -3.90 -9.93 5.91
C GLY A 480 -3.86 -9.44 7.34
N ASN A 481 -4.79 -8.53 7.68
CA ASN A 481 -4.92 -7.85 8.98
C ASN A 481 -3.58 -7.34 9.50
N ALA A 482 -3.01 -6.39 8.75
CA ALA A 482 -1.80 -5.71 9.19
C ALA A 482 -2.10 -4.83 10.41
N ASN A 483 -1.25 -4.90 11.42
CA ASN A 483 -1.35 -4.05 12.61
C ASN A 483 0.06 -3.64 13.05
N ALA A 484 0.24 -2.39 13.49
CA ALA A 484 1.56 -1.80 13.67
C ALA A 484 1.75 -1.16 15.06
N THR A 485 3.00 -1.18 15.51
CA THR A 485 3.52 -0.45 16.68
C THR A 485 4.97 -0.04 16.43
N PHE A 486 5.59 0.65 17.37
CA PHE A 486 6.98 1.08 17.27
C PHE A 486 7.69 0.98 18.63
N ILE A 487 9.01 0.80 18.59
CA ILE A 487 9.92 0.96 19.74
C ILE A 487 11.10 1.80 19.24
N GLY A 488 11.28 2.98 19.82
CA GLY A 488 12.24 3.97 19.31
C GLY A 488 12.04 4.22 17.81
N ASP A 489 13.14 4.23 17.05
CA ASP A 489 13.15 4.50 15.60
C ASP A 489 12.87 3.25 14.75
N THR A 490 12.10 2.29 15.27
CA THR A 490 11.80 1.03 14.57
C THR A 490 10.31 0.73 14.63
N HIS A 491 9.73 0.49 13.46
CA HIS A 491 8.34 0.06 13.32
C HIS A 491 8.26 -1.46 13.22
N TYR A 492 7.24 -2.03 13.86
CA TYR A 492 6.93 -3.46 13.87
C TYR A 492 5.51 -3.69 13.36
N ILE A 493 5.38 -4.47 12.30
CA ILE A 493 4.10 -4.68 11.63
C ILE A 493 3.78 -6.18 11.65
N SER A 494 2.75 -6.56 12.40
CA SER A 494 2.23 -7.91 12.39
C SER A 494 1.22 -8.12 11.27
N PHE A 495 1.14 -9.34 10.74
CA PHE A 495 0.14 -9.77 9.77
C PHE A 495 0.02 -11.29 9.81
N TYR A 496 -1.08 -11.85 9.30
CA TYR A 496 -1.21 -13.30 9.12
C TYR A 496 -1.10 -13.69 7.64
N SER A 497 -0.60 -14.89 7.39
CA SER A 497 -0.29 -15.37 6.04
C SER A 497 -0.39 -16.90 5.98
N GLY A 498 -1.05 -17.45 4.96
CA GLY A 498 -1.13 -18.89 4.74
C GLY A 498 -2.33 -19.31 3.91
N LYS A 499 -2.86 -20.50 4.20
CA LYS A 499 -4.04 -21.06 3.54
C LYS A 499 -4.77 -21.99 4.51
N ALA A 500 -6.08 -21.81 4.67
CA ALA A 500 -6.87 -22.68 5.54
C ALA A 500 -6.64 -24.19 5.22
N PRO A 501 -6.51 -25.04 6.25
CA PRO A 501 -6.74 -24.74 7.66
C PRO A 501 -5.54 -24.08 8.38
N ASP A 502 -4.37 -24.00 7.75
CA ASP A 502 -3.12 -23.60 8.41
C ASP A 502 -2.63 -22.22 7.93
N THR A 503 -2.60 -21.27 8.86
CA THR A 503 -2.03 -19.93 8.63
C THR A 503 -1.01 -19.61 9.72
N SER A 504 -0.06 -18.73 9.42
CA SER A 504 0.96 -18.27 10.36
C SER A 504 0.76 -16.80 10.69
N VAL A 505 1.20 -16.39 11.88
CA VAL A 505 1.32 -15.00 12.30
C VAL A 505 2.79 -14.59 12.19
N MET A 506 3.02 -13.46 11.53
CA MET A 506 4.33 -12.94 11.18
C MET A 506 4.49 -11.51 11.71
N VAL A 507 5.73 -11.06 11.90
CA VAL A 507 6.07 -9.66 12.17
C VAL A 507 7.19 -9.20 11.24
N SER A 508 7.07 -7.99 10.69
CA SER A 508 8.16 -7.31 9.97
C SER A 508 8.72 -6.17 10.80
N GLU A 509 10.04 -6.09 10.87
CA GLU A 509 10.79 -4.99 11.48
C GLU A 509 11.31 -4.07 10.35
N LEU A 510 11.12 -2.76 10.49
CA LEU A 510 11.72 -1.78 9.60
C LEU A 510 12.10 -0.50 10.33
N PRO A 511 13.16 0.21 9.90
CA PRO A 511 13.46 1.54 10.40
C PRO A 511 12.25 2.48 10.26
N ALA A 512 12.03 3.33 11.26
CA ALA A 512 11.08 4.41 11.17
C ALA A 512 11.48 5.35 10.01
N PRO A 513 10.50 5.92 9.27
CA PRO A 513 10.81 6.86 8.21
C PRO A 513 11.48 8.11 8.77
N GLN A 514 12.50 8.60 8.06
CA GLN A 514 13.15 9.86 8.37
C GLN A 514 12.62 10.95 7.45
N ALA A 515 12.51 12.19 7.97
CA ALA A 515 12.28 13.35 7.13
C ALA A 515 13.45 13.48 6.13
N ALA A 516 13.14 13.83 4.88
CA ALA A 516 14.19 14.14 3.91
C ALA A 516 14.95 15.39 4.40
N GLU A 517 16.28 15.28 4.53
CA GLU A 517 17.17 16.40 4.85
C GLU A 517 17.12 17.53 3.80
#